data_AF-A0A0D4BWZ8-F1
#
_entry.id   AF-A0A0D4BWZ8-F1
#
_cell.length_a   1.000
_cell.length_b   1.000
_cell.length_c   1.000
_cell.angle_alpha   90.00
_cell.angle_beta   90.00
_cell.angle_gamma   90.00
#
_symmetry.space_group_name_H-M   'P 1'
#
loop_
_entity.id
_entity.type
_entity.pdbx_description
1 polymer ?
#
loop_
_entity_poly.entity_id
_entity_poly.type
_entity_poly.pdbx_seq_one_letter_code
_entity_poly.pdbx_strand_id
1 'polypeptide(L)'
;MYTSNELSKSQTSPALPLNLGRNHLANASLTKAASIQGAFVVLEGDYGGQTYAVFLASRVKCSEPLLHELLYDIDALHWNNRDGAQLSYFCFSVGEIMGGGMGGGIARKSGWTHPDLRKGVGRRIRAVLNGDRLYL
;
A
#
# COMPACT_ATOMS: atom_id res chain seq x y z
N MET A 1 6.97 -32.66 -44.54
CA MET A 1 6.38 -32.99 -43.23
C MET A 1 7.06 -32.12 -42.20
N TYR A 2 6.39 -31.07 -41.73
CA TYR A 2 6.90 -30.22 -40.64
C TYR A 2 6.30 -30.71 -39.34
N THR A 3 7.14 -31.16 -38.42
CA THR A 3 6.75 -31.56 -37.06
C THR A 3 6.77 -30.31 -36.19
N SER A 4 5.60 -29.77 -35.85
CA SER A 4 5.47 -28.68 -34.88
C SER A 4 5.56 -29.28 -33.48
N ASN A 5 6.67 -28.99 -32.79
CA ASN A 5 6.87 -29.32 -31.38
C ASN A 5 6.32 -28.14 -30.56
N GLU A 6 5.13 -28.28 -29.99
CA GLU A 6 4.55 -27.27 -29.07
C GLU A 6 5.25 -27.36 -27.70
N LEU A 7 6.24 -26.50 -27.50
CA LEU A 7 6.81 -26.25 -26.18
C LEU A 7 5.86 -25.38 -25.36
N SER A 8 5.25 -26.02 -24.36
CA SER A 8 4.60 -25.45 -23.19
C SER A 8 5.31 -24.20 -22.67
N LYS A 9 4.71 -23.03 -22.88
CA LYS A 9 5.10 -21.78 -22.20
C LYS A 9 4.61 -21.84 -20.75
N SER A 10 5.46 -22.33 -19.86
CA SER A 10 5.33 -22.09 -18.43
C SER A 10 5.38 -20.58 -18.17
N GLN A 11 4.25 -19.98 -17.85
CA GLN A 11 4.18 -18.62 -17.31
C GLN A 11 4.77 -18.62 -15.90
N THR A 12 6.09 -18.51 -15.79
CA THR A 12 6.73 -18.15 -14.53
C THR A 12 6.43 -16.68 -14.25
N SER A 13 5.69 -16.42 -13.16
CA SER A 13 5.55 -15.10 -12.56
C SER A 13 6.93 -14.43 -12.45
N PRO A 14 7.09 -13.14 -12.79
CA PRO A 14 8.39 -12.50 -12.72
C PRO A 14 8.85 -12.49 -11.25
N ALA A 15 9.93 -13.19 -10.96
CA ALA A 15 10.62 -13.09 -9.69
C ALA A 15 11.04 -11.63 -9.50
N LEU A 16 10.65 -11.04 -8.36
CA LEU A 16 11.07 -9.68 -8.01
C LEU A 16 12.61 -9.64 -7.97
N PRO A 17 13.24 -8.59 -8.51
CA PRO A 17 14.68 -8.44 -8.38
C PRO A 17 15.05 -8.34 -6.89
N LEU A 18 15.96 -9.23 -6.47
CA LEU A 18 16.65 -9.21 -5.17
C LEU A 18 17.54 -7.96 -5.10
N ASN A 19 16.94 -6.79 -4.93
CA ASN A 19 17.64 -5.60 -4.49
C ASN A 19 17.20 -5.30 -3.06
N LEU A 20 18.14 -5.30 -2.13
CA LEU A 20 18.00 -4.95 -0.71
C LEU A 20 17.65 -3.45 -0.48
N GLY A 21 17.02 -2.82 -1.46
CA GLY A 21 16.58 -1.43 -1.44
C GLY A 21 15.09 -1.33 -1.69
N ARG A 22 14.47 -0.29 -1.10
CA ARG A 22 13.05 0.05 -1.28
C ARG A 22 12.71 0.14 -2.77
N ASN A 23 12.04 -0.87 -3.30
CA ASN A 23 11.63 -0.86 -4.70
C ASN A 23 10.26 -0.18 -4.80
N HIS A 24 10.27 1.13 -5.09
CA HIS A 24 9.06 1.84 -5.44
C HIS A 24 8.46 1.26 -6.72
N LEU A 25 7.20 0.86 -6.67
CA LEU A 25 6.45 0.33 -7.79
C LEU A 25 5.84 1.52 -8.56
N ALA A 26 6.66 2.19 -9.36
CA ALA A 26 6.22 3.34 -10.15
C ALA A 26 5.03 2.98 -11.06
N ASN A 27 4.07 3.90 -11.16
CA ASN A 27 2.82 3.75 -11.94
C ASN A 27 2.05 2.46 -11.62
N ALA A 28 2.13 1.98 -10.37
CA ALA A 28 1.34 0.85 -9.92
C ALA A 28 -0.06 1.30 -9.47
N SER A 29 -1.02 0.39 -9.62
CA SER A 29 -2.35 0.44 -9.02
C SER A 29 -2.43 -0.57 -7.88
N LEU A 30 -3.47 -0.48 -7.06
CA LEU A 30 -3.71 -1.42 -5.98
C LEU A 30 -3.82 -2.84 -6.53
N THR A 31 -4.52 -3.02 -7.65
CA THR A 31 -4.67 -4.31 -8.33
C THR A 31 -3.33 -4.92 -8.74
N LYS A 32 -2.42 -4.09 -9.29
CA LYS A 32 -1.08 -4.55 -9.69
C LYS A 32 -0.21 -4.86 -8.48
N ALA A 33 -0.27 -4.04 -7.44
CA ALA A 33 0.48 -4.29 -6.21
C ALA A 33 -0.03 -5.55 -5.49
N ALA A 34 -1.34 -5.80 -5.47
CA ALA A 34 -1.94 -6.95 -4.80
C ALA A 34 -1.51 -8.30 -5.39
N SER A 35 -1.10 -8.35 -6.66
CA SER A 35 -0.57 -9.57 -7.30
C SER A 35 0.92 -9.79 -7.06
N ILE A 36 1.63 -8.82 -6.46
CA ILE A 36 3.06 -8.89 -6.19
C ILE A 36 3.28 -9.33 -4.73
N GLN A 37 4.00 -10.44 -4.56
CA GLN A 37 4.34 -10.93 -3.23
C GLN A 37 5.24 -9.94 -2.48
N GLY A 38 4.82 -9.54 -1.28
CA GLY A 38 5.59 -8.60 -0.47
C GLY A 38 5.43 -7.13 -0.88
N ALA A 39 4.51 -6.83 -1.79
CA ALA A 39 4.12 -5.45 -2.06
C ALA A 39 3.22 -4.91 -0.94
N PHE A 40 3.49 -3.67 -0.56
CA PHE A 40 2.74 -2.88 0.39
C PHE A 40 2.13 -1.68 -0.32
N VAL A 41 0.93 -1.32 0.11
CA VAL A 41 0.38 0.02 -0.10
C VAL A 41 0.73 0.88 1.11
N VAL A 42 1.08 2.12 0.81
CA VAL A 42 1.47 3.14 1.78
C VAL A 42 0.56 4.33 1.57
N LEU A 43 -0.06 4.76 2.66
CA LEU A 43 -0.94 5.92 2.71
C LEU A 43 -0.12 7.07 3.29
N GLU A 44 0.13 8.09 2.48
CA GLU A 44 1.00 9.21 2.81
C GLU A 44 0.25 10.53 2.67
N GLY A 45 0.64 11.50 3.50
CA GLY A 45 0.17 12.87 3.48
C GLY A 45 1.33 13.85 3.49
N ASP A 46 1.02 15.14 3.53
CA ASP A 46 2.03 16.21 3.58
C ASP A 46 3.08 16.08 2.45
N TYR A 47 2.64 15.78 1.23
CA TYR A 47 3.51 15.61 0.06
C TYR A 47 4.59 14.52 0.26
N GLY A 48 4.22 13.42 0.92
CA GLY A 48 5.14 12.34 1.30
C GLY A 48 5.92 12.61 2.59
N GLY A 49 5.66 13.75 3.24
CA GLY A 49 6.20 14.13 4.53
C GLY A 49 5.65 13.32 5.69
N GLN A 50 4.55 12.57 5.53
CA GLN A 50 3.94 11.83 6.62
C GLN A 50 3.38 10.48 6.19
N THR A 51 3.72 9.42 6.93
CA THR A 51 3.17 8.08 6.69
C THR A 51 2.03 7.78 7.67
N TYR A 52 0.81 7.64 7.15
CA TYR A 52 -0.37 7.32 7.94
C TYR A 52 -0.52 5.82 8.18
N ALA A 53 -0.28 5.03 7.15
CA ALA A 53 -0.65 3.62 7.15
C ALA A 53 0.20 2.80 6.16
N VAL A 54 0.46 1.55 6.53
CA VAL A 54 1.27 0.61 5.75
C VAL A 54 0.61 -0.76 5.80
N PHE A 55 0.20 -1.28 4.65
CA PHE A 55 -0.52 -2.55 4.58
C PHE A 55 -0.03 -3.38 3.41
N LEU A 56 0.00 -4.71 3.59
CA LEU A 56 0.21 -5.61 2.46
C LEU A 56 -0.88 -5.36 1.43
N ALA A 57 -0.50 -5.07 0.18
CA ALA A 57 -1.45 -4.75 -0.88
C ALA A 57 -2.46 -5.89 -1.10
N SER A 58 -1.99 -7.13 -1.02
CA SER A 58 -2.83 -8.34 -1.12
C SER A 58 -3.83 -8.53 0.03
N ARG A 59 -3.74 -7.76 1.11
CA ARG A 59 -4.67 -7.80 2.25
C ARG A 59 -5.71 -6.67 2.21
N VAL A 60 -5.56 -5.72 1.29
CA VAL A 60 -6.53 -4.65 1.09
C VAL A 60 -7.67 -5.18 0.23
N LYS A 61 -8.88 -5.14 0.77
CA LYS A 61 -10.08 -5.67 0.13
C LYS A 61 -10.99 -4.58 -0.44
N CYS A 62 -10.79 -3.31 -0.07
CA CYS A 62 -11.50 -2.21 -0.69
C CYS A 62 -10.96 -1.90 -2.08
N SER A 63 -11.77 -1.17 -2.85
CA SER A 63 -11.34 -0.59 -4.10
C SER A 63 -10.33 0.54 -3.87
N GLU A 64 -9.49 0.79 -4.87
CA GLU A 64 -8.52 1.88 -4.84
C GLU A 64 -9.17 3.27 -4.71
N PRO A 65 -10.31 3.59 -5.38
CA PRO A 65 -11.02 4.84 -5.13
C PRO A 65 -11.45 5.04 -3.67
N LEU A 66 -11.92 3.97 -3.01
CA LEU A 66 -12.33 4.05 -1.60
C LEU A 66 -11.13 4.23 -0.67
N LEU A 67 -9.97 3.70 -1.07
CA LEU A 67 -8.70 3.94 -0.36
C LEU A 67 -8.23 5.38 -0.52
N HIS A 68 -8.42 6.00 -1.69
CA HIS A 68 -8.20 7.43 -1.90
C HIS A 68 -9.15 8.29 -1.06
N GLU A 69 -10.45 7.96 -1.02
CA GLU A 69 -11.43 8.65 -0.16
C GLU A 69 -11.00 8.64 1.30
N LEU A 70 -10.64 7.46 1.83
CA LEU A 70 -10.11 7.31 3.18
C LEU A 70 -8.88 8.21 3.42
N LEU A 71 -7.95 8.24 2.46
CA LEU A 71 -6.74 9.02 2.59
C LEU A 71 -7.02 10.52 2.60
N TYR A 72 -7.91 11.00 1.73
CA TYR A 72 -8.31 12.41 1.72
C TYR A 72 -8.97 12.84 3.01
N ASP A 73 -9.79 11.98 3.62
CA ASP A 73 -10.40 12.27 4.91
C ASP A 73 -9.35 12.34 6.02
N ILE A 74 -8.35 11.45 6.02
CA ILE A 74 -7.25 11.48 6.99
C ILE A 74 -6.41 12.75 6.83
N ASP A 75 -6.04 13.12 5.60
CA ASP A 75 -5.19 14.27 5.30
C ASP A 75 -5.90 15.58 5.64
N ALA A 76 -7.19 15.70 5.27
CA ALA A 76 -8.01 16.85 5.64
C ALA A 76 -8.14 17.03 7.16
N LEU A 77 -8.21 15.93 7.93
CA LEU A 77 -8.24 16.00 9.39
C LEU A 77 -6.92 16.48 10.02
N HIS A 78 -5.76 16.21 9.39
CA HIS A 78 -4.45 16.55 9.96
C HIS A 78 -3.89 17.88 9.45
N TRP A 79 -4.15 18.20 8.18
CA TRP A 79 -3.52 19.33 7.50
C TRP A 79 -4.51 20.33 6.92
N ASN A 80 -5.83 20.07 7.01
CA ASN A 80 -6.85 20.85 6.33
C ASN A 80 -6.56 21.03 4.82
N ASN A 81 -5.87 20.05 4.24
CA ASN A 81 -5.45 20.00 2.85
C ASN A 81 -5.66 18.57 2.35
N ARG A 82 -6.07 18.42 1.09
CA ARG A 82 -6.21 17.12 0.42
C ARG A 82 -5.11 16.89 -0.61
N ASP A 83 -4.40 17.93 -1.02
CA ASP A 83 -3.43 17.87 -2.11
C ASP A 83 -2.13 17.16 -1.69
N GLY A 84 -1.89 17.02 -0.39
CA GLY A 84 -0.75 16.29 0.16
C GLY A 84 -0.95 14.77 0.19
N ALA A 85 -2.18 14.29 -0.03
CA ALA A 85 -2.56 12.88 0.04
C ALA A 85 -2.05 12.09 -1.17
N GLN A 86 -1.24 11.06 -0.91
CA GLN A 86 -0.71 10.17 -1.93
C GLN A 86 -0.79 8.69 -1.52
N LEU A 87 -1.23 7.84 -2.46
CA LEU A 87 -1.02 6.40 -2.37
C LEU A 87 0.29 6.05 -3.09
N SER A 88 1.15 5.34 -2.36
CA SER A 88 2.44 4.88 -2.86
C SER A 88 2.53 3.35 -2.69
N TYR A 89 3.21 2.68 -3.61
CA TYR A 89 3.33 1.22 -3.59
C TYR A 89 4.80 0.81 -3.58
N PHE A 90 5.18 -0.12 -2.72
CA PHE A 90 6.57 -0.52 -2.53
C PHE A 90 6.69 -2.01 -2.25
N CYS A 91 7.81 -2.62 -2.62
CA CYS A 91 8.19 -3.94 -2.09
C CYS A 91 9.11 -3.76 -0.88
N PHE A 92 8.68 -4.29 0.27
CA PHE A 92 9.45 -4.26 1.52
C PHE A 92 9.64 -5.65 2.08
N SER A 93 10.71 -5.83 2.85
CA SER A 93 10.78 -6.95 3.79
C SER A 93 9.91 -6.67 5.01
N VAL A 94 9.24 -7.68 5.56
CA VAL A 94 8.53 -7.53 6.84
C VAL A 94 9.54 -7.15 7.92
N GLY A 95 9.23 -6.11 8.69
CA GLY A 95 10.11 -5.52 9.70
C GLY A 95 10.86 -4.28 9.22
N GLU A 96 10.87 -4.02 7.92
CA GLU A 96 11.52 -2.84 7.36
C GLU A 96 10.80 -1.55 7.79
N ILE A 97 11.61 -0.52 8.10
CA ILE A 97 11.13 0.80 8.49
C ILE A 97 11.12 1.69 7.25
N MET A 98 9.97 2.29 6.98
CA MET A 98 9.86 3.43 6.07
C MET A 98 10.20 4.70 6.82
N GLY A 99 11.13 5.47 6.25
CA GLY A 99 11.37 6.84 6.70
C GLY A 99 10.23 7.74 6.23
N GLY A 100 9.89 8.72 7.06
CA GLY A 100 8.84 9.71 6.82
C GLY A 100 8.69 10.57 8.09
N GLY A 101 8.05 11.72 7.99
CA GLY A 101 7.74 12.56 9.15
C GLY A 101 6.79 11.87 10.13
N MET A 102 6.82 12.36 11.38
CA MET A 102 6.26 11.72 12.58
C MET A 102 6.79 10.31 12.92
N GLY A 103 7.95 9.92 12.39
CA GLY A 103 8.58 8.63 12.74
C GLY A 103 8.30 7.50 11.74
N GLY A 104 7.71 7.83 10.59
CA GLY A 104 7.62 6.95 9.43
C GLY A 104 6.63 5.80 9.62
N GLY A 105 6.91 4.63 9.03
CA GLY A 105 6.03 3.46 9.07
C GLY A 105 6.80 2.14 9.17
N ILE A 106 6.11 1.05 9.50
CA ILE A 106 6.74 -0.28 9.60
C ILE A 106 5.97 -1.28 8.75
N ALA A 107 6.69 -1.98 7.85
CA ALA A 107 6.15 -3.07 7.06
C ALA A 107 5.81 -4.26 7.99
N ARG A 108 4.53 -4.45 8.31
CA ARG A 108 4.06 -5.56 9.17
C ARG A 108 3.02 -6.38 8.44
N LYS A 109 3.04 -7.71 8.65
CA LYS A 109 2.00 -8.60 8.11
C LYS A 109 0.60 -8.18 8.58
N SER A 110 0.47 -7.81 9.85
CA SER A 110 -0.78 -7.31 10.45
C SER A 110 -1.21 -5.92 9.95
N GLY A 111 -0.40 -5.28 9.12
CA GLY A 111 -0.49 -3.86 8.84
C GLY A 111 0.03 -3.00 9.99
N TRP A 112 0.27 -1.74 9.66
CA TRP A 112 0.71 -0.71 10.58
C TRP A 112 -0.09 0.57 10.32
N THR A 113 -0.36 1.29 11.39
CA THR A 113 -1.01 2.60 11.36
C THR A 113 -0.31 3.49 12.37
N HIS A 114 -0.12 4.75 11.99
CA HIS A 114 0.51 5.78 12.80
C HIS A 114 -0.13 5.84 14.20
N PRO A 115 0.66 5.91 15.28
CA PRO A 115 0.13 5.92 16.64
C PRO A 115 -0.97 6.97 16.90
N ASP A 116 -0.81 8.18 16.35
CA ASP A 116 -1.78 9.26 16.56
C ASP A 116 -3.13 8.99 15.90
N LEU A 117 -3.15 8.28 14.78
CA LEU A 117 -4.38 7.85 14.13
C LEU A 117 -5.12 6.77 14.92
N ARG A 118 -4.44 6.03 15.80
CA ARG A 118 -5.06 4.92 16.55
C ARG A 118 -6.11 5.39 17.54
N LYS A 119 -6.00 6.62 18.05
CA LYS A 119 -6.91 7.17 19.06
C LYS A 119 -8.23 7.69 18.47
N GLY A 120 -8.31 7.91 17.15
CA GLY A 120 -9.52 8.42 16.49
C GLY A 120 -10.00 7.55 15.32
N VAL A 121 -9.18 7.41 14.28
CA VAL A 121 -9.60 6.87 12.98
C VAL A 121 -9.09 5.45 12.69
N GLY A 122 -8.24 4.89 13.55
CA GLY A 122 -7.61 3.58 13.33
C GLY A 122 -8.57 2.39 13.24
N ARG A 123 -9.79 2.47 13.82
CA ARG A 123 -10.83 1.46 13.59
C ARG A 123 -11.42 1.57 12.18
N ARG A 124 -11.67 2.80 11.71
CA ARG A 124 -12.22 3.08 10.37
C ARG A 124 -11.24 2.71 9.26
N ILE A 125 -9.95 3.04 9.43
CA ILE A 125 -8.88 2.60 8.51
C ILE A 125 -8.93 1.08 8.32
N ARG A 126 -8.98 0.31 9.42
CA ARG A 126 -9.05 -1.16 9.34
C ARG A 126 -10.35 -1.67 8.70
N ALA A 127 -11.49 -1.02 8.98
CA ALA A 127 -12.76 -1.38 8.37
C ALA A 127 -12.74 -1.17 6.85
N VAL A 128 -12.31 0.01 6.40
CA VAL A 128 -12.12 0.32 4.98
C VAL A 128 -11.20 -0.69 4.32
N LEU A 129 -10.03 -0.96 4.91
CA LEU A 129 -9.09 -1.94 4.35
C LEU A 129 -9.67 -3.35 4.24
N ASN A 130 -10.64 -3.71 5.09
CA ASN A 130 -11.36 -4.98 5.02
C ASN A 130 -12.52 -4.99 4.02
N GLY A 131 -12.78 -3.88 3.33
CA GLY A 131 -13.88 -3.72 2.38
C GLY A 131 -15.17 -3.21 3.02
N ASP A 132 -15.16 -2.89 4.32
CA ASP A 132 -16.32 -2.32 5.01
C ASP A 132 -16.39 -0.82 4.74
N ARG A 133 -17.50 -0.34 4.17
CA ARG A 133 -17.70 1.09 3.98
C ARG A 133 -18.19 1.73 5.28
N LEU A 134 -17.26 2.28 6.07
CA LEU A 134 -17.57 3.16 7.19
C LEU A 134 -17.20 4.60 6.81
N TYR A 135 -18.20 5.48 6.77
CA TYR A 135 -17.98 6.91 6.56
C TYR A 135 -17.14 7.50 7.71
N LEU A 136 -16.12 8.31 7.36
CA LEU A 136 -15.34 9.12 8.30
C LEU A 136 -16.13 10.37 8.70
#